data_AF-J6I3S0-F1
#
_entry.id   AF-J6I3S0-F1
#
_cell.length_a   1.000
_cell.length_b   1.000
_cell.length_c   1.000
_cell.angle_alpha   90.00
_cell.angle_beta   90.00
_cell.angle_gamma   90.00
#
_symmetry.space_group_name_H-M   'P 1'
#
loop_
_entity.id
_entity.type
_entity.pdbx_description
1 polymer ?
#
loop_
_entity_poly.entity_id
_entity_poly.type
_entity_poly.pdbx_seq_one_letter_code
_entity_poly.pdbx_strand_id
1 'polypeptide(L)'
;MESGKSDKSGKTSLFPVAMPPASTKEKQLIAIGASTGGTEAIAAILKNLAPPLPPIVIVQHIPPIFSNHFAHRLNAISKLTVKEAEDGEAIKDSTAYIAPGGQHMKLERRSGRLIVTCTKGDPVNWVRPSADVLFFTVAELVGDAALGVILTGMGADGAKGLFAMRRAGAMTFGQDETSCVVYGMPRAAFELGAVERQLPLAMMAGAITQAVRGR
;
A
#
# COMPACT_ATOMS: atom_id res chain seq x y z
N MET A 1 -25.62 -26.31 47.36
CA MET A 1 -25.86 -25.06 46.62
C MET A 1 -24.62 -24.20 46.82
N GLU A 2 -23.55 -24.58 46.15
CA GLU A 2 -23.10 -24.08 44.84
C GLU A 2 -22.32 -22.77 44.95
N SER A 3 -21.08 -22.91 44.54
CA SER A 3 -19.96 -21.99 44.38
C SER A 3 -20.20 -20.82 43.42
N GLY A 4 -19.55 -19.69 43.71
CA GLY A 4 -19.05 -18.72 42.71
C GLY A 4 -18.02 -17.81 43.38
N LYS A 5 -16.69 -17.97 43.21
CA LYS A 5 -15.83 -17.57 42.06
C LYS A 5 -16.18 -16.16 41.56
N SER A 6 -15.28 -15.24 41.29
CA SER A 6 -13.82 -15.25 41.18
C SER A 6 -13.41 -13.80 40.92
N ASP A 7 -12.59 -13.24 41.78
CA ASP A 7 -11.76 -12.06 41.47
C ASP A 7 -10.82 -12.41 40.30
N LYS A 8 -10.89 -11.67 39.19
CA LYS A 8 -9.77 -11.51 38.24
C LYS A 8 -9.85 -10.15 37.55
N SER A 9 -9.08 -9.21 38.12
CA SER A 9 -8.52 -8.06 37.44
C SER A 9 -7.88 -8.45 36.10
N GLY A 10 -8.54 -8.13 34.98
CA GLY A 10 -7.95 -8.20 33.65
C GLY A 10 -7.04 -7.00 33.40
N LYS A 11 -5.80 -7.05 33.91
CA LYS A 11 -4.73 -6.16 33.43
C LYS A 11 -4.38 -6.57 31.99
N THR A 12 -4.94 -5.87 31.01
CA THR A 12 -4.45 -5.92 29.63
C THR A 12 -3.04 -5.36 29.63
N SER A 13 -2.07 -6.26 29.51
CA SER A 13 -0.66 -5.89 29.40
C SER A 13 -0.43 -5.12 28.10
N LEU A 14 -0.23 -3.81 28.23
CA LEU A 14 0.32 -2.94 27.19
C LEU A 14 1.83 -3.19 27.12
N PHE A 15 2.24 -4.32 26.53
CA PHE A 15 3.63 -4.46 26.12
C PHE A 15 3.84 -3.58 24.88
N PRO A 16 4.78 -2.62 24.91
CA PRO A 16 5.19 -1.95 23.68
C PRO A 16 5.85 -3.01 22.80
N VAL A 17 5.23 -3.31 21.65
CA VAL A 17 5.89 -4.10 20.61
C VAL A 17 7.09 -3.28 20.18
N ALA A 18 8.29 -3.73 20.58
CA ALA A 18 9.54 -3.09 20.19
C ALA A 18 9.62 -3.13 18.65
N MET A 19 9.44 -1.96 18.04
CA MET A 19 9.56 -1.81 16.61
C MET A 19 11.04 -1.81 16.22
N PRO A 20 11.44 -2.52 15.16
CA PRO A 20 12.79 -2.41 14.64
C PRO A 20 13.09 -0.96 14.27
N PRO A 21 14.35 -0.48 14.45
CA PRO A 21 14.72 0.87 14.05
C PRO A 21 14.51 1.06 12.54
N ALA A 22 14.11 2.27 12.14
CA ALA A 22 13.91 2.61 10.74
C ALA A 22 15.18 2.32 9.92
N SER A 23 15.05 1.55 8.83
CA SER A 23 16.18 1.19 7.99
C SER A 23 16.72 2.41 7.23
N THR A 24 18.04 2.60 7.25
CA THR A 24 18.75 3.65 6.50
C THR A 24 19.02 3.25 5.04
N LYS A 25 18.49 2.11 4.60
CA LYS A 25 18.65 1.61 3.23
C LYS A 25 17.72 2.36 2.29
N GLU A 26 18.20 2.67 1.09
CA GLU A 26 17.36 3.16 0.00
C GLU A 26 16.21 2.18 -0.23
N LYS A 27 15.00 2.72 -0.40
CA LYS A 27 13.82 1.90 -0.61
C LYS A 27 13.85 1.31 -2.01
N GLN A 28 13.50 0.03 -2.13
CA GLN A 28 13.51 -0.74 -3.37
C GLN A 28 12.13 -0.85 -4.03
N LEU A 29 11.04 -0.50 -3.32
CA LEU A 29 9.68 -0.56 -3.85
C LEU A 29 8.75 0.38 -3.07
N ILE A 30 7.83 1.03 -3.78
CA ILE A 30 6.67 1.72 -3.20
C ILE A 30 5.40 0.93 -3.54
N ALA A 31 4.56 0.63 -2.54
CA ALA A 31 3.26 -0.02 -2.73
C ALA A 31 2.12 0.90 -2.27
N ILE A 32 1.12 1.13 -3.13
CA ILE A 32 0.00 2.04 -2.86
C ILE A 32 -1.34 1.32 -2.97
N GLY A 33 -2.24 1.53 -2.01
CA GLY A 33 -3.60 1.01 -2.00
C GLY A 33 -4.62 2.15 -1.87
N ALA A 34 -5.66 2.15 -2.71
CA ALA A 34 -6.71 3.17 -2.72
C ALA A 34 -8.06 2.64 -3.24
N SER A 35 -9.15 3.38 -2.95
CA SER A 35 -10.51 3.05 -3.42
C SER A 35 -11.28 4.33 -3.78
N THR A 36 -12.44 4.60 -3.17
CA THR A 36 -13.22 5.82 -3.40
C THR A 36 -12.39 7.10 -3.18
N GLY A 37 -12.33 7.96 -4.21
CA GLY A 37 -11.46 9.16 -4.23
C GLY A 37 -10.00 8.87 -4.61
N GLY A 38 -9.63 7.60 -4.73
CA GLY A 38 -8.26 7.15 -4.95
C GLY A 38 -7.71 7.53 -6.32
N THR A 39 -8.55 7.61 -7.36
CA THR A 39 -8.09 8.01 -8.70
C THR A 39 -7.47 9.41 -8.72
N GLU A 40 -8.10 10.37 -8.05
CA GLU A 40 -7.60 11.74 -7.93
C GLU A 40 -6.45 11.83 -6.92
N ALA A 41 -6.48 11.05 -5.84
CA ALA A 41 -5.38 11.00 -4.87
C ALA A 41 -4.09 10.45 -5.49
N ILE A 42 -4.17 9.34 -6.23
CA ILE A 42 -3.04 8.75 -6.96
C ILE A 42 -2.54 9.73 -8.02
N ALA A 43 -3.43 10.37 -8.78
CA ALA A 43 -3.05 11.38 -9.77
C ALA A 43 -2.30 12.55 -9.14
N ALA A 44 -2.77 13.06 -7.99
CA ALA A 44 -2.12 14.14 -7.26
C ALA A 44 -0.71 13.76 -6.78
N ILE A 45 -0.51 12.50 -6.36
CA ILE A 45 0.81 11.99 -5.97
C ILE A 45 1.71 11.86 -7.19
N LEU A 46 1.32 11.08 -8.20
CA LEU A 46 2.18 10.75 -9.34
C LEU A 46 2.58 11.98 -10.16
N LYS A 47 1.67 12.96 -10.30
CA LYS A 47 1.96 14.25 -10.97
C LYS A 47 3.13 15.01 -10.34
N ASN A 48 3.34 14.84 -9.03
CA ASN A 48 4.36 15.56 -8.26
C ASN A 48 5.60 14.71 -7.95
N LEU A 49 5.61 13.44 -8.34
CA LEU A 49 6.79 12.57 -8.25
C LEU A 49 7.69 12.77 -9.48
N ALA A 50 9.00 12.67 -9.26
CA ALA A 50 10.00 12.80 -10.32
C ALA A 50 11.08 11.71 -10.17
N PRO A 51 11.53 11.10 -11.28
CA PRO A 51 12.68 10.19 -11.28
C PRO A 51 13.95 10.83 -10.69
N PRO A 52 14.91 10.04 -10.16
CA PRO A 52 14.86 8.59 -10.01
C PRO A 52 14.01 8.16 -8.81
N LEU A 53 13.20 7.11 -8.99
CA LEU A 53 12.41 6.45 -7.94
C LEU A 53 12.47 4.93 -8.11
N PRO A 54 12.33 4.15 -7.03
CA PRO A 54 12.09 2.71 -7.14
C PRO A 54 10.77 2.42 -7.88
N PRO A 55 10.54 1.17 -8.33
CA PRO A 55 9.26 0.75 -8.89
C PRO A 55 8.10 1.03 -7.93
N ILE A 56 6.96 1.42 -8.49
CA ILE A 56 5.73 1.70 -7.75
C ILE A 56 4.65 0.69 -8.19
N VAL A 57 4.05 -0.02 -7.24
CA VAL A 57 2.94 -0.95 -7.50
C VAL A 57 1.67 -0.44 -6.82
N ILE A 58 0.59 -0.33 -7.58
CA ILE A 58 -0.61 0.39 -7.16
C ILE A 58 -1.84 -0.49 -7.33
N VAL A 59 -2.58 -0.70 -6.24
CA VAL A 59 -3.95 -1.22 -6.27
C VAL A 59 -4.90 -0.05 -6.09
N GLN A 60 -5.69 0.19 -7.13
CA GLN A 60 -6.91 1.00 -7.05
C GLN A 60 -8.09 0.05 -7.19
N HIS A 61 -9.07 0.10 -6.30
CA HIS A 61 -10.35 -0.60 -6.52
C HIS A 61 -11.03 0.03 -7.74
N ILE A 62 -10.99 -0.67 -8.86
CA ILE A 62 -11.47 -0.18 -10.15
C ILE A 62 -12.06 -1.35 -10.95
N PRO A 63 -13.18 -1.14 -11.67
CA PRO A 63 -13.70 -2.16 -12.56
C PRO A 63 -12.71 -2.49 -13.70
N PRO A 64 -12.74 -3.73 -14.22
CA PRO A 64 -11.82 -4.20 -15.27
C PRO A 64 -11.72 -3.29 -16.50
N ILE A 65 -12.81 -2.64 -16.89
CA ILE A 65 -12.86 -1.85 -18.12
C ILE A 65 -12.07 -0.53 -17.99
N PHE A 66 -11.75 -0.09 -16.76
CA PHE A 66 -11.23 1.25 -16.52
C PHE A 66 -9.75 1.29 -16.10
N SER A 67 -9.16 0.17 -15.65
CA SER A 67 -7.76 0.15 -15.16
C SER A 67 -6.76 0.62 -16.22
N ASN A 68 -6.92 0.15 -17.46
CA ASN A 68 -6.05 0.54 -18.57
C ASN A 68 -6.17 2.04 -18.91
N HIS A 69 -7.40 2.55 -19.03
CA HIS A 69 -7.65 3.98 -19.25
C HIS A 69 -7.10 4.85 -18.12
N PHE A 70 -7.21 4.37 -16.87
CA PHE A 70 -6.67 5.05 -15.70
C PHE A 70 -5.14 5.13 -15.77
N ALA A 71 -4.46 4.03 -16.10
CA ALA A 71 -3.01 4.02 -16.31
C ALA A 71 -2.57 5.00 -17.41
N HIS A 72 -3.28 5.03 -18.55
CA HIS A 72 -3.00 5.99 -19.63
C HIS A 72 -3.17 7.45 -19.20
N ARG A 73 -4.23 7.77 -18.47
CA ARG A 73 -4.45 9.13 -17.92
C ARG A 73 -3.32 9.53 -16.98
N LEU A 74 -2.89 8.63 -16.10
CA LEU A 74 -1.79 8.89 -15.17
C LEU A 74 -0.45 9.06 -15.92
N ASN A 75 -0.20 8.27 -16.94
CA ASN A 75 1.02 8.37 -17.76
C ASN A 75 1.13 9.74 -18.45
N ALA A 76 0.01 10.29 -18.92
CA ALA A 76 -0.03 11.60 -19.58
C ALA A 76 0.29 12.79 -18.66
N ILE A 77 0.14 12.64 -17.34
CA ILE A 77 0.36 13.71 -16.36
C ILE A 77 1.60 13.52 -15.49
N SER A 78 2.25 12.36 -15.58
CA SER A 78 3.36 11.95 -14.73
C SER A 78 4.71 12.12 -15.43
N LYS A 79 5.77 12.33 -14.66
CA LYS A 79 7.16 12.23 -15.14
C LYS A 79 7.70 10.79 -15.12
N LEU A 80 6.95 9.88 -14.49
CA LEU A 80 7.21 8.45 -14.45
C LEU A 80 6.51 7.77 -15.63
N THR A 81 7.04 6.62 -16.04
CA THR A 81 6.25 5.71 -16.87
C THR A 81 5.12 5.15 -16.02
N VAL A 82 3.88 5.24 -16.47
CA VAL A 82 2.73 4.61 -15.79
C VAL A 82 2.04 3.67 -16.76
N LYS A 83 1.81 2.43 -16.33
CA LYS A 83 1.13 1.42 -17.15
C LYS A 83 0.27 0.49 -16.30
N GLU A 84 -0.66 -0.19 -16.96
CA GLU A 84 -1.32 -1.36 -16.37
C GLU A 84 -0.30 -2.51 -16.28
N ALA A 85 -0.35 -3.26 -15.18
CA ALA A 85 0.55 -4.38 -14.93
C ALA A 85 0.19 -5.58 -15.84
N GLU A 86 1.22 -6.18 -16.42
CA GLU A 86 1.12 -7.39 -17.24
C GLU A 86 1.64 -8.60 -16.45
N ASP A 87 0.95 -9.74 -16.55
CA ASP A 87 1.34 -10.94 -15.83
C ASP A 87 2.76 -11.41 -16.23
N GLY A 88 3.61 -11.64 -15.23
CA GLY A 88 4.97 -12.13 -15.41
C GLY A 88 6.00 -11.06 -15.77
N GLU A 89 5.63 -9.77 -15.86
CA GLU A 89 6.58 -8.72 -16.21
C GLU A 89 7.51 -8.34 -15.05
N ALA A 90 8.77 -8.04 -15.37
CA ALA A 90 9.72 -7.52 -14.40
C ALA A 90 9.45 -6.04 -14.11
N ILE A 91 9.41 -5.69 -12.81
CA ILE A 91 9.23 -4.31 -12.39
C ILE A 91 10.52 -3.50 -12.56
N LYS A 92 10.38 -2.25 -13.00
CA LYS A 92 11.49 -1.35 -13.33
C LYS A 92 11.41 -0.07 -12.52
N ASP A 93 12.57 0.49 -12.22
CA ASP A 93 12.69 1.81 -11.59
C ASP A 93 11.93 2.87 -12.40
N SER A 94 11.44 3.88 -11.68
CA SER A 94 10.71 5.03 -12.22
C SER A 94 9.49 4.64 -13.07
N THR A 95 8.92 3.46 -12.79
CA THR A 95 7.71 2.94 -13.41
C THR A 95 6.65 2.64 -12.35
N ALA A 96 5.43 3.11 -12.59
CA ALA A 96 4.26 2.80 -11.78
C ALA A 96 3.34 1.80 -12.49
N TYR A 97 3.03 0.71 -11.80
CA TYR A 97 2.23 -0.41 -12.28
C TYR A 97 0.85 -0.38 -11.61
N ILE A 98 -0.20 -0.18 -12.40
CA ILE A 98 -1.59 -0.23 -11.95
C ILE A 98 -2.09 -1.67 -12.05
N ALA A 99 -2.59 -2.22 -10.94
CA ALA A 99 -3.22 -3.54 -10.95
C ALA A 99 -4.41 -3.59 -11.93
N PRO A 100 -4.49 -4.60 -12.82
CA PRO A 100 -5.62 -4.74 -13.71
C PRO A 100 -6.91 -5.05 -12.93
N GLY A 101 -7.99 -4.36 -13.26
CA GLY A 101 -9.29 -4.60 -12.64
C GLY A 101 -9.77 -6.03 -12.86
N GLY A 102 -10.37 -6.64 -11.84
CA GLY A 102 -10.82 -8.03 -11.91
C GLY A 102 -9.73 -9.09 -11.81
N GLN A 103 -8.49 -8.71 -11.49
CA GLN A 103 -7.39 -9.62 -11.14
C GLN A 103 -6.71 -9.15 -9.86
N HIS A 104 -6.08 -10.06 -9.13
CA HIS A 104 -5.16 -9.68 -8.06
C HIS A 104 -3.76 -9.51 -8.63
N MET A 105 -3.10 -8.42 -8.24
CA MET A 105 -1.69 -8.19 -8.49
C MET A 105 -0.89 -8.58 -7.25
N LYS A 106 0.15 -9.38 -7.44
CA LYS A 106 1.11 -9.82 -6.42
C LYS A 106 2.52 -9.54 -6.90
N LEU A 107 3.47 -9.53 -5.97
CA LEU A 107 4.88 -9.66 -6.30
C LEU A 107 5.33 -11.10 -6.17
N GLU A 108 6.23 -11.49 -7.06
CA GLU A 108 6.97 -12.75 -7.00
C GLU A 108 8.45 -12.51 -7.31
N ARG A 109 9.31 -13.43 -6.85
CA ARG A 109 10.73 -13.42 -7.19
C ARG A 109 11.04 -14.54 -8.16
N ARG A 110 11.41 -14.20 -9.40
CA ARG A 110 11.78 -15.16 -10.44
C ARG A 110 13.19 -14.86 -10.95
N SER A 111 14.07 -15.85 -10.86
CA SER A 111 15.48 -15.73 -11.27
C SER A 111 16.19 -14.50 -10.67
N GLY A 112 15.95 -14.24 -9.38
CA GLY A 112 16.53 -13.11 -8.64
C GLY A 112 15.86 -11.75 -8.85
N ARG A 113 14.96 -11.62 -9.84
CA ARG A 113 14.24 -10.37 -10.14
C ARG A 113 12.85 -10.36 -9.51
N LEU A 114 12.39 -9.19 -9.10
CA LEU A 114 10.99 -8.99 -8.75
C LEU A 114 10.16 -8.86 -10.02
N ILE A 115 9.05 -9.58 -10.06
CA ILE A 115 8.05 -9.54 -11.11
C ILE A 115 6.68 -9.28 -10.50
N VAL A 116 5.76 -8.74 -11.29
CA VAL A 116 4.33 -8.75 -10.95
C VAL A 116 3.67 -10.00 -11.53
N THR A 117 2.78 -10.61 -10.76
CA THR A 117 1.87 -11.63 -11.26
C THR A 117 0.43 -11.13 -11.11
N CYS A 118 -0.34 -11.25 -12.20
CA CYS A 118 -1.71 -10.79 -12.30
C CYS A 118 -2.61 -11.99 -12.54
N THR A 119 -3.37 -12.38 -11.52
CA THR A 119 -4.13 -13.63 -11.55
C THR A 119 -5.59 -13.42 -11.18
N LYS A 120 -6.47 -14.21 -11.80
CA LYS A 120 -7.85 -14.32 -11.34
C LYS A 120 -7.86 -15.17 -10.06
N GLY A 121 -8.72 -14.80 -9.12
CA GLY A 121 -8.94 -15.53 -7.86
C GLY A 121 -10.16 -14.99 -7.15
N ASP A 122 -10.57 -15.60 -6.04
CA ASP A 122 -11.74 -15.13 -5.30
C ASP A 122 -11.49 -13.72 -4.73
N PRO A 123 -12.52 -12.85 -4.69
CA PRO A 123 -12.38 -11.53 -4.10
C PRO A 123 -11.90 -11.60 -2.65
N VAL A 124 -10.94 -10.75 -2.30
CA VAL A 124 -10.47 -10.58 -0.92
C VAL A 124 -11.04 -9.26 -0.41
N ASN A 125 -11.67 -9.28 0.77
CA ASN A 125 -12.41 -8.12 1.29
C ASN A 125 -13.48 -7.59 0.30
N TRP A 126 -14.11 -8.49 -0.46
CA TRP A 126 -15.14 -8.19 -1.48
C TRP A 126 -14.64 -7.42 -2.72
N VAL A 127 -13.32 -7.30 -2.90
CA VAL A 127 -12.71 -6.55 -4.00
C VAL A 127 -11.67 -7.38 -4.76
N ARG A 128 -11.51 -7.06 -6.04
CA ARG A 128 -10.50 -7.63 -6.93
C ARG A 128 -10.17 -6.61 -8.02
N PRO A 129 -9.02 -5.90 -7.95
CA PRO A 129 -7.85 -6.16 -7.09
C PRO A 129 -8.05 -5.82 -5.61
N SER A 130 -7.25 -6.45 -4.73
CA SER A 130 -7.17 -6.20 -3.29
C SER A 130 -5.79 -5.68 -2.92
N ALA A 131 -5.74 -4.62 -2.12
CA ALA A 131 -4.53 -4.02 -1.60
C ALA A 131 -3.87 -4.92 -0.56
N ASP A 132 -4.64 -5.66 0.26
CA ASP A 132 -4.09 -6.65 1.19
C ASP A 132 -3.26 -7.70 0.43
N VAL A 133 -3.80 -8.23 -0.68
CA VAL A 133 -3.11 -9.25 -1.49
C VAL A 133 -1.76 -8.75 -2.00
N LEU A 134 -1.70 -7.52 -2.50
CA LEU A 134 -0.45 -6.90 -2.92
C LEU A 134 0.50 -6.74 -1.73
N PHE A 135 0.04 -6.05 -0.67
CA PHE A 135 0.87 -5.67 0.47
C PHE A 135 1.45 -6.86 1.24
N PHE A 136 0.74 -7.99 1.33
CA PHE A 136 1.31 -9.20 1.93
C PHE A 136 2.54 -9.70 1.18
N THR A 137 2.48 -9.77 -0.15
CA THR A 137 3.64 -10.21 -0.95
C THR A 137 4.78 -9.20 -0.92
N VAL A 138 4.48 -7.90 -0.81
CA VAL A 138 5.50 -6.86 -0.61
C VAL A 138 6.19 -7.03 0.74
N ALA A 139 5.42 -7.25 1.82
CA ALA A 139 5.96 -7.48 3.15
C ALA A 139 6.91 -8.69 3.19
N GLU A 140 6.52 -9.78 2.53
CA GLU A 140 7.29 -11.01 2.48
C GLU A 140 8.58 -10.89 1.64
N LEU A 141 8.50 -10.26 0.46
CA LEU A 141 9.60 -10.28 -0.52
C LEU A 141 10.55 -9.08 -0.46
N VAL A 142 10.09 -7.96 0.09
CA VAL A 142 10.84 -6.68 0.11
C VAL A 142 11.14 -6.22 1.54
N GLY A 143 10.23 -6.47 2.50
CA GLY A 143 10.45 -6.16 3.91
C GLY A 143 10.75 -4.69 4.20
N ASP A 144 11.82 -4.42 4.94
CA ASP A 144 12.23 -3.08 5.39
C ASP A 144 12.64 -2.11 4.28
N ALA A 145 12.92 -2.64 3.08
CA ALA A 145 13.23 -1.86 1.89
C ALA A 145 11.96 -1.36 1.16
N ALA A 146 10.76 -1.67 1.64
CA ALA A 146 9.51 -1.16 1.06
C ALA A 146 9.02 0.14 1.74
N LEU A 147 8.23 0.90 0.98
CA LEU A 147 7.34 1.94 1.48
C LEU A 147 5.89 1.55 1.15
N GLY A 148 5.04 1.40 2.17
CA GLY A 148 3.60 1.17 2.00
C GLY A 148 2.81 2.47 2.14
N VAL A 149 1.79 2.68 1.31
CA VAL A 149 0.92 3.86 1.37
C VAL A 149 -0.53 3.43 1.23
N ILE A 150 -1.37 3.82 2.19
CA ILE A 150 -2.83 3.62 2.13
C ILE A 150 -3.54 4.97 1.97
N LEU A 151 -4.39 5.07 0.96
CA LEU A 151 -5.09 6.30 0.59
C LEU A 151 -6.59 6.17 0.81
N THR A 152 -7.31 7.27 0.60
CA THR A 152 -8.76 7.39 0.66
C THR A 152 -9.47 6.19 0.03
N GLY A 153 -10.53 5.74 0.69
CA GLY A 153 -11.27 4.57 0.27
C GLY A 153 -12.23 4.05 1.33
N MET A 154 -13.26 3.33 0.88
CA MET A 154 -14.21 2.66 1.77
C MET A 154 -13.69 1.30 2.22
N GLY A 155 -14.10 0.86 3.42
CA GLY A 155 -13.78 -0.47 3.94
C GLY A 155 -12.42 -0.53 4.62
N ALA A 156 -11.86 -1.74 4.72
CA ALA A 156 -10.63 -2.01 5.46
C ALA A 156 -9.57 -2.76 4.63
N ASP A 157 -9.79 -2.94 3.32
CA ASP A 157 -8.81 -3.59 2.46
C ASP A 157 -7.50 -2.81 2.45
N GLY A 158 -6.38 -3.52 2.53
CA GLY A 158 -5.04 -2.96 2.67
C GLY A 158 -4.61 -2.72 4.11
N ALA A 159 -5.51 -2.70 5.11
CA ALA A 159 -5.13 -2.47 6.50
C ALA A 159 -4.24 -3.59 7.06
N LYS A 160 -4.62 -4.86 6.83
CA LYS A 160 -3.88 -6.03 7.35
C LYS A 160 -2.55 -6.20 6.60
N GLY A 161 -2.56 -6.00 5.30
CA GLY A 161 -1.37 -6.04 4.47
C GLY A 161 -0.38 -4.92 4.83
N LEU A 162 -0.86 -3.70 5.05
CA LEU A 162 0.00 -2.58 5.47
C LEU A 162 0.57 -2.84 6.87
N PHE A 163 -0.20 -3.45 7.76
CA PHE A 163 0.28 -3.87 9.08
C PHE A 163 1.38 -4.93 8.96
N ALA A 164 1.23 -5.90 8.06
CA ALA A 164 2.27 -6.88 7.76
C ALA A 164 3.55 -6.21 7.21
N MET A 165 3.41 -5.24 6.31
CA MET A 165 4.56 -4.45 5.83
C MET A 165 5.25 -3.73 6.99
N ARG A 166 4.49 -3.08 7.88
CA ARG A 166 5.04 -2.39 9.06
C ARG A 166 5.77 -3.36 9.99
N ARG A 167 5.21 -4.55 10.23
CA ARG A 167 5.86 -5.60 11.04
C ARG A 167 7.14 -6.14 10.40
N ALA A 168 7.24 -6.12 9.07
CA ALA A 168 8.44 -6.48 8.33
C ALA A 168 9.50 -5.35 8.29
N GLY A 169 9.24 -4.21 8.96
CA GLY A 169 10.16 -3.07 9.04
C GLY A 169 9.97 -2.02 7.95
N ALA A 170 8.96 -2.16 7.10
CA ALA A 170 8.66 -1.16 6.08
C ALA A 170 8.16 0.14 6.73
N MET A 171 8.51 1.27 6.13
CA MET A 171 7.84 2.53 6.43
C MET A 171 6.41 2.49 5.86
N THR A 172 5.45 3.05 6.58
CA THR A 172 4.04 3.01 6.14
C THR A 172 3.33 4.34 6.35
N PHE A 173 2.74 4.88 5.28
CA PHE A 173 2.01 6.14 5.31
C PHE A 173 0.52 5.92 5.13
N GLY A 174 -0.29 6.75 5.79
CA GLY A 174 -1.73 6.78 5.64
C GLY A 174 -2.20 8.19 5.31
N GLN A 175 -3.14 8.33 4.39
CA GLN A 175 -3.79 9.61 4.14
C GLN A 175 -4.60 10.05 5.38
N ASP A 176 -4.52 11.33 5.74
CA ASP A 176 -5.29 11.89 6.85
C ASP A 176 -6.79 11.98 6.54
N GLU A 177 -7.59 12.13 7.60
CA GLU A 177 -9.04 12.24 7.49
C GLU A 177 -9.46 13.46 6.68
N THR A 178 -8.83 14.61 6.92
CA THR A 178 -9.23 15.90 6.34
C THR A 178 -9.07 15.96 4.82
N SER A 179 -8.10 15.24 4.25
CA SER A 179 -7.88 15.20 2.81
C SER A 179 -8.50 13.99 2.12
N CYS A 180 -9.04 13.03 2.88
CA CYS A 180 -9.74 11.88 2.31
C CYS A 180 -11.12 12.28 1.77
N VAL A 181 -11.51 11.68 0.64
CA VAL A 181 -12.91 11.70 0.20
C VAL A 181 -13.71 10.74 1.08
N VAL A 182 -13.15 9.56 1.37
CA VAL A 182 -13.71 8.57 2.29
C VAL A 182 -12.58 8.09 3.20
N TYR A 183 -12.68 8.40 4.49
CA TYR A 183 -11.71 7.99 5.51
C TYR A 183 -12.07 6.61 6.09
N GLY A 184 -12.14 5.58 5.24
CA GLY A 184 -12.39 4.20 5.63
C GLY A 184 -11.10 3.38 5.70
N MET A 185 -10.48 3.12 4.55
CA MET A 185 -9.25 2.33 4.44
C MET A 185 -8.11 2.91 5.29
N PRO A 186 -7.82 4.23 5.24
CA PRO A 186 -6.77 4.78 6.09
C PRO A 186 -7.11 4.74 7.59
N ARG A 187 -8.40 4.86 7.95
CA ARG A 187 -8.86 4.75 9.35
C ARG A 187 -8.64 3.35 9.89
N ALA A 188 -9.08 2.33 9.15
CA ALA A 188 -8.91 0.92 9.54
C ALA A 188 -7.42 0.56 9.68
N ALA A 189 -6.57 1.06 8.78
CA ALA A 189 -5.13 0.88 8.87
C ALA A 189 -4.52 1.61 10.10
N PHE A 190 -4.96 2.84 10.37
CA PHE A 190 -4.50 3.62 11.52
C PHE A 190 -4.88 2.96 12.85
N GLU A 191 -6.15 2.56 13.01
CA GLU A 191 -6.67 1.87 14.19
C GLU A 191 -5.96 0.53 14.46
N LEU A 192 -5.52 -0.16 13.41
CA LEU A 192 -4.73 -1.41 13.51
C LEU A 192 -3.26 -1.17 13.89
N GLY A 193 -2.79 0.09 13.95
CA GLY A 193 -1.38 0.43 14.14
C GLY A 193 -0.51 0.19 12.90
N ALA A 194 -1.12 0.09 11.72
CA ALA A 194 -0.44 -0.12 10.46
C ALA A 194 0.21 1.14 9.89
N VAL A 195 -0.28 2.33 10.28
CA VAL A 195 0.19 3.63 9.77
C VAL A 195 1.26 4.20 10.70
N GLU A 196 2.48 4.37 10.18
CA GLU A 196 3.56 5.07 10.90
C GLU A 196 3.37 6.58 10.88
N ARG A 197 3.09 7.12 9.69
CA ARG A 197 2.89 8.56 9.49
C ARG A 197 1.56 8.79 8.81
N GLN A 198 0.69 9.52 9.49
CA GLN A 198 -0.53 10.03 8.90
C GLN A 198 -0.25 11.40 8.28
N LEU A 199 -0.62 11.59 7.01
CA LEU A 199 -0.21 12.75 6.22
C LEU A 199 -1.37 13.30 5.37
N PRO A 200 -1.48 14.64 5.23
CA PRO A 200 -2.33 15.23 4.22
C PRO A 200 -1.89 14.82 2.82
N LEU A 201 -2.84 14.63 1.90
CA LEU A 201 -2.57 14.24 0.51
C LEU A 201 -1.53 15.14 -0.16
N ALA A 202 -1.60 16.47 0.09
CA ALA A 202 -0.68 17.44 -0.48
C ALA A 202 0.79 17.23 -0.09
N MET A 203 1.04 16.60 1.07
CA MET A 203 2.38 16.30 1.57
C MET A 203 2.89 14.92 1.16
N MET A 204 2.01 14.06 0.63
CA MET A 204 2.31 12.64 0.39
C MET A 204 3.45 12.45 -0.62
N ALA A 205 3.43 13.16 -1.77
CA ALA A 205 4.49 13.04 -2.77
C ALA A 205 5.87 13.47 -2.23
N GLY A 206 5.92 14.56 -1.45
CA GLY A 206 7.14 15.01 -0.80
C GLY A 206 7.66 14.02 0.24
N ALA A 207 6.75 13.45 1.05
CA ALA A 207 7.10 12.44 2.04
C ALA A 207 7.61 11.13 1.39
N ILE A 208 6.99 10.68 0.29
CA ILE A 208 7.48 9.54 -0.50
C ILE A 208 8.90 9.82 -0.99
N THR A 209 9.14 11.00 -1.58
CA THR A 209 10.46 11.38 -2.12
C THR A 209 11.55 11.43 -1.04
N GLN A 210 11.21 11.87 0.17
CA GLN A 210 12.14 11.88 1.31
C GLN A 210 12.44 10.45 1.76
N ALA A 211 11.40 9.64 1.97
CA ALA A 211 11.53 8.28 2.49
C ALA A 211 12.37 7.36 1.59
N VAL A 212 12.23 7.47 0.26
CA VAL A 212 13.02 6.64 -0.65
C VAL A 212 14.50 7.01 -0.70
N ARG A 213 14.85 8.26 -0.36
CA ARG A 213 16.23 8.77 -0.33
C ARG A 213 16.98 8.45 0.98
N GLY A 214 16.35 7.72 1.90
CA GLY A 214 16.96 7.34 3.19
C GLY A 214 17.27 8.54 4.10
N ARG A 215 16.48 9.61 4.02
CA ARG A 215 16.62 10.83 4.83
C ARG A 215 15.38 11.10 5.65
#